data_AF-A0A2I1HVG4-F1
#
_entry.id   AF-A0A2I1HVG4-F1
#
_cell.length_a   1.000
_cell.length_b   1.000
_cell.length_c   1.000
_cell.angle_alpha   90.00
_cell.angle_beta   90.00
_cell.angle_gamma   90.00
#
_symmetry.space_group_name_H-M   'P 1'
#
loop_
_entity.id
_entity.type
_entity.pdbx_description
1 polymer ?
#
loop_
_entity_poly.entity_id
_entity_poly.type
_entity_poly.pdbx_seq_one_letter_code
_entity_poly.pdbx_strand_id
1 'polypeptide(L)'
;MQGIGAMECKDEIEPIPYNMEKYMAFKLGSLRFIDSMQFMKSGLDKLASNLGAKKCKVQDCADPNHLWRIDKNRCFAYPEKFKITKNHVPTEILEIFIKKGVYPYEYMDSWSKFDKVNLPPKNAFYSKLNNTHISDSEYEYAQYVWEKARCSTMRDYHNIYLKTDIFLLADIFQSFRETALSKYGLDPLWYYSTPGLAWDALFLKTRQKLELITDQDMYMMVEEGLRGGISMVSRRYAHANNPGMGEGKWDMNKLKSFLLYLDANNLYGWAMMQYLPT
;
A
#
# COMPACT_ATOMS: atom_id res chain seq x y z
N MET A 1 -26.41 -16.11 3.73
CA MET A 1 -24.97 -15.78 3.66
C MET A 1 -24.25 -16.81 4.53
N GLN A 2 -23.89 -17.97 3.97
CA GLN A 2 -23.12 -19.00 4.69
C GLN A 2 -21.66 -18.56 4.63
N GLY A 3 -21.08 -18.27 5.79
CA GLY A 3 -19.74 -17.70 5.93
C GLY A 3 -18.67 -18.62 5.35
N ILE A 4 -17.98 -18.11 4.34
CA ILE A 4 -16.70 -18.67 3.88
C ILE A 4 -15.71 -18.42 5.03
N GLY A 5 -15.26 -19.49 5.70
CA GLY A 5 -14.20 -19.41 6.73
C GLY A 5 -14.61 -19.65 8.18
N ALA A 6 -15.72 -20.34 8.46
CA ALA A 6 -15.97 -20.84 9.82
C ALA A 6 -14.94 -21.91 10.20
N MET A 7 -13.81 -21.50 10.77
CA MET A 7 -13.00 -22.37 11.60
C MET A 7 -13.69 -22.50 12.95
N GLU A 8 -13.95 -23.73 13.40
CA GLU A 8 -14.21 -23.98 14.80
C GLU A 8 -12.92 -23.69 15.58
N CYS A 9 -12.80 -22.46 16.07
CA CYS A 9 -11.74 -22.10 16.99
C CYS A 9 -12.29 -22.18 18.41
N LYS A 10 -11.62 -22.96 19.26
CA LYS A 10 -11.95 -23.05 20.69
C LYS A 10 -11.53 -21.81 21.46
N ASP A 11 -10.62 -21.03 20.89
CA ASP A 11 -10.09 -19.82 21.51
C ASP A 11 -11.04 -18.64 21.26
N GLU A 12 -11.27 -17.84 22.30
CA GLU A 12 -12.02 -16.59 22.18
C GLU A 12 -11.26 -15.58 21.30
N ILE A 13 -12.00 -14.89 20.43
CA ILE A 13 -11.48 -13.79 19.63
C ILE A 13 -11.56 -12.52 20.46
N GLU A 14 -10.42 -11.88 20.72
CA GLU A 14 -10.36 -10.59 21.43
C GLU A 14 -10.11 -9.44 20.44
N PRO A 15 -11.16 -8.73 19.97
CA PRO A 15 -10.99 -7.62 19.05
C PRO A 15 -10.61 -6.32 19.76
N ILE A 16 -9.79 -5.50 19.12
CA ILE A 16 -9.61 -4.07 19.42
C ILE A 16 -10.37 -3.29 18.35
N PRO A 17 -11.61 -2.83 18.64
CA PRO A 17 -12.40 -2.10 17.66
C PRO A 17 -11.78 -0.73 17.38
N TYR A 18 -11.78 -0.34 16.12
CA TYR A 18 -11.47 1.03 15.69
C TYR A 18 -12.76 1.85 15.56
N ASN A 19 -13.79 1.23 14.97
CA ASN A 19 -15.15 1.73 14.92
C ASN A 19 -16.12 0.53 14.79
N MET A 20 -17.42 0.78 14.54
CA MET A 20 -18.43 -0.28 14.43
C MET A 20 -18.20 -1.28 13.29
N GLU A 21 -17.36 -0.95 12.30
CA GLU A 21 -17.14 -1.76 11.09
C GLU A 21 -15.69 -2.26 10.94
N LYS A 22 -14.75 -1.69 11.70
CA LYS A 22 -13.31 -1.90 11.54
C LYS A 22 -12.65 -2.24 12.85
N TYR A 23 -11.71 -3.17 12.78
CA TYR A 23 -10.86 -3.60 13.89
C TYR A 23 -9.42 -3.18 13.64
N MET A 24 -8.76 -2.66 14.67
CA MET A 24 -7.34 -2.31 14.60
C MET A 24 -6.45 -3.56 14.67
N ALA A 25 -6.86 -4.49 15.53
CA ALA A 25 -6.24 -5.78 15.73
C ALA A 25 -7.24 -6.74 16.36
N PHE A 26 -6.95 -8.04 16.29
CA PHE A 26 -7.62 -9.03 17.12
C PHE A 26 -6.62 -10.10 17.55
N LYS A 27 -6.91 -10.76 18.67
CA LYS A 27 -6.14 -11.92 19.12
C LYS A 27 -6.94 -13.19 18.94
N LEU A 28 -6.22 -14.29 18.72
CA LEU A 28 -6.75 -15.64 18.71
C LEU A 28 -5.73 -16.54 19.39
N GLY A 29 -6.02 -16.97 20.62
CA GLY A 29 -5.05 -17.66 21.47
C GLY A 29 -3.77 -16.83 21.66
N SER A 30 -2.62 -17.41 21.31
CA SER A 30 -1.32 -16.73 21.38
C SER A 30 -0.98 -15.87 20.16
N LEU A 31 -1.85 -15.83 19.14
CA LEU A 31 -1.62 -15.06 17.92
C LEU A 31 -2.28 -13.69 18.01
N ARG A 32 -1.59 -12.67 17.51
CA ARG A 32 -2.11 -11.32 17.36
C ARG A 32 -2.08 -10.93 15.89
N PHE A 33 -3.24 -10.58 15.36
CA PHE A 33 -3.41 -10.12 13.99
C PHE A 33 -3.46 -8.60 14.00
N ILE A 34 -2.63 -7.98 13.16
CA ILE A 34 -2.49 -6.53 13.09
C ILE A 34 -2.75 -6.11 11.65
N ASP A 35 -3.52 -5.05 11.47
CA ASP A 35 -3.76 -4.48 10.15
C ASP A 35 -2.52 -3.71 9.66
N SER A 36 -1.86 -4.26 8.64
CA SER A 36 -0.70 -3.64 8.00
C SER A 36 -0.96 -2.23 7.45
N MET A 37 -2.21 -1.88 7.10
CA MET A 37 -2.56 -0.54 6.63
C MET A 37 -2.47 0.52 7.73
N GLN A 38 -2.50 0.12 9.01
CA GLN A 38 -2.21 1.01 10.15
C GLN A 38 -0.74 1.45 10.16
N PHE A 39 0.12 0.73 9.44
CA PHE A 39 1.54 1.05 9.31
C PHE A 39 1.88 1.68 7.96
N MET A 40 1.38 1.08 6.87
CA MET A 40 1.74 1.42 5.50
C MET A 40 0.47 1.69 4.69
N LYS A 41 0.05 2.96 4.64
CA LYS A 41 -1.16 3.42 3.93
C LYS A 41 -0.96 3.48 2.41
N SER A 42 -0.64 2.35 1.79
CA SER A 42 -0.45 2.24 0.35
C SER A 42 -0.83 0.84 -0.14
N GLY A 43 -1.26 0.73 -1.40
CA GLY A 43 -1.54 -0.57 -2.01
C GLY A 43 -0.29 -1.45 -2.12
N LEU A 44 -0.50 -2.76 -2.03
CA LEU A 44 0.57 -3.76 -2.05
C LEU A 44 1.48 -3.64 -3.29
N ASP A 45 0.91 -3.39 -4.47
CA ASP A 45 1.67 -3.20 -5.72
C ASP A 45 2.66 -2.02 -5.63
N LYS A 46 2.19 -0.89 -5.09
CA LYS A 46 3.04 0.30 -4.88
C LYS A 46 4.13 0.05 -3.84
N LEU A 47 3.83 -0.72 -2.79
CA LEU A 47 4.82 -1.07 -1.76
C LEU A 47 5.87 -2.05 -2.31
N ALA A 48 5.44 -3.09 -3.05
CA ALA A 48 6.32 -4.06 -3.69
C ALA A 48 7.25 -3.39 -4.71
N SER A 49 6.68 -2.54 -5.59
CA SER A 49 7.45 -1.77 -6.55
C SER A 49 8.46 -0.86 -5.88
N ASN A 50 8.13 -0.21 -4.77
CA ASN A 50 9.09 0.61 -4.03
C ASN A 50 10.23 -0.22 -3.41
N LEU A 51 9.95 -1.42 -2.92
CA LEU A 51 10.97 -2.30 -2.36
C LEU A 51 11.98 -2.71 -3.45
N GLY A 52 11.49 -3.20 -4.58
CA GLY A 52 12.30 -3.78 -5.66
C GLY A 52 12.77 -2.83 -6.77
N ALA A 53 12.38 -1.54 -6.74
CA ALA A 53 12.63 -0.61 -7.84
C ALA A 53 14.10 -0.14 -7.97
N LYS A 54 14.53 0.00 -9.22
CA LYS A 54 15.69 0.76 -9.67
C LYS A 54 15.27 1.79 -10.72
N LYS A 55 15.91 2.96 -10.72
CA LYS A 55 15.68 3.98 -11.76
C LYS A 55 16.12 3.45 -13.12
N CYS A 56 15.23 3.48 -14.10
CA CYS A 56 15.48 3.08 -15.48
C CYS A 56 14.59 3.90 -16.42
N LYS A 57 15.20 4.73 -17.29
CA LYS A 57 14.46 5.60 -18.24
C LYS A 57 14.33 5.00 -19.64
N VAL A 58 15.07 3.94 -19.94
CA VAL A 58 15.06 3.28 -21.27
C VAL A 58 13.74 2.58 -21.46
N GLN A 59 12.98 2.87 -22.52
CA GLN A 59 11.62 2.35 -22.70
C GLN A 59 11.62 0.81 -22.86
N ASP A 60 12.48 0.30 -23.74
CA ASP A 60 12.69 -1.14 -23.97
C ASP A 60 13.98 -1.57 -23.28
N CYS A 61 13.92 -1.64 -21.95
CA CYS A 61 15.10 -1.99 -21.16
C CYS A 61 15.53 -3.44 -21.42
N ALA A 62 16.68 -3.62 -22.05
CA ALA A 62 17.29 -4.92 -22.33
C ALA A 62 18.31 -5.37 -21.26
N ASP A 63 18.32 -4.73 -20.08
CA ASP A 63 19.20 -5.16 -18.98
C ASP A 63 18.65 -6.47 -18.40
N PRO A 64 19.40 -7.58 -18.45
CA PRO A 64 18.93 -8.87 -17.95
C PRO A 64 18.69 -8.86 -16.43
N ASN A 65 19.22 -7.88 -15.69
CA ASN A 65 18.96 -7.72 -14.26
C ASN A 65 17.67 -6.93 -13.97
N HIS A 66 17.02 -6.37 -14.99
CA HIS A 66 15.75 -5.67 -14.87
C HIS A 66 14.60 -6.60 -15.26
N LEU A 67 13.98 -7.20 -14.25
CA LEU A 67 12.99 -8.26 -14.41
C LEU A 67 11.67 -7.77 -15.01
N TRP A 68 11.11 -6.68 -14.46
CA TRP A 68 9.82 -6.15 -14.89
C TRP A 68 9.81 -4.63 -14.94
N ARG A 69 9.13 -4.06 -15.92
CA ARG A 69 8.86 -2.62 -15.95
C ARG A 69 7.84 -2.25 -14.88
N ILE A 70 8.12 -1.20 -14.11
CA ILE A 70 7.18 -0.64 -13.12
C ILE A 70 6.45 0.56 -13.73
N ASP A 71 7.21 1.54 -14.21
CA ASP A 71 6.69 2.77 -14.83
C ASP A 71 7.73 3.37 -15.79
N LYS A 72 7.45 4.54 -16.38
CA LYS A 72 8.34 5.21 -17.35
C LYS A 72 9.78 5.44 -16.84
N ASN A 73 10.00 5.39 -15.52
CA ASN A 73 11.28 5.71 -14.89
C ASN A 73 11.84 4.58 -14.02
N ARG A 74 11.17 3.42 -13.90
CA ARG A 74 11.57 2.37 -12.94
C ARG A 74 11.34 0.96 -13.48
N CYS A 75 12.25 0.07 -13.12
CA CYS A 75 12.12 -1.39 -13.29
C CYS A 75 12.34 -2.09 -11.94
N PHE A 76 11.75 -3.26 -11.76
CA PHE A 76 12.15 -4.21 -10.73
C PHE A 76 13.54 -4.74 -11.06
N ALA A 77 14.51 -4.50 -10.18
CA ALA A 77 15.90 -4.91 -10.39
C ALA A 77 16.58 -5.48 -9.15
N TYR A 78 15.85 -5.54 -8.03
CA TYR A 78 16.40 -5.94 -6.73
C TYR A 78 15.61 -7.10 -6.11
N PRO A 79 15.57 -8.28 -6.75
CA PRO A 79 14.89 -9.46 -6.20
C PRO A 79 15.49 -9.91 -4.85
N GLU A 80 16.75 -9.60 -4.57
CA GLU A 80 17.42 -9.91 -3.30
C GLU A 80 16.83 -9.20 -2.08
N LYS A 81 16.07 -8.12 -2.29
CA LYS A 81 15.33 -7.44 -1.21
C LYS A 81 14.09 -8.20 -0.74
N PHE A 82 13.63 -9.18 -1.53
CA PHE A 82 12.51 -10.06 -1.20
C PHE A 82 13.05 -11.33 -0.51
N LYS A 83 13.64 -11.15 0.67
CA LYS A 83 14.38 -12.18 1.41
C LYS A 83 13.51 -13.39 1.76
N ILE A 84 12.28 -13.14 2.23
CA ILE A 84 11.32 -14.18 2.61
C ILE A 84 10.84 -14.91 1.36
N THR A 85 10.44 -14.18 0.31
CA THR A 85 10.02 -14.77 -0.96
C THR A 85 11.12 -15.70 -1.50
N LYS A 86 12.36 -15.22 -1.57
CA LYS A 86 13.51 -15.98 -2.09
C LYS A 86 13.77 -17.28 -1.33
N ASN A 87 13.45 -17.33 -0.03
CA ASN A 87 13.65 -18.53 0.79
C ASN A 87 12.53 -19.56 0.65
N HIS A 88 11.36 -19.18 0.12
CA HIS A 88 10.19 -20.06 0.02
C HIS A 88 9.79 -20.40 -1.42
N VAL A 89 10.41 -19.76 -2.40
CA VAL A 89 10.06 -19.87 -3.82
C VAL A 89 11.31 -20.30 -4.62
N PRO A 90 11.18 -21.26 -5.55
CA PRO A 90 12.27 -21.64 -6.46
C PRO A 90 12.79 -20.45 -7.28
N THR A 91 14.10 -20.40 -7.47
CA THR A 91 14.78 -19.29 -8.17
C THR A 91 14.23 -19.08 -9.59
N GLU A 92 13.82 -20.17 -10.26
CA GLU A 92 13.34 -20.17 -11.64
C GLU A 92 12.04 -19.41 -11.83
N ILE A 93 11.24 -19.28 -10.77
CA ILE A 93 9.95 -18.59 -10.78
C ILE A 93 9.93 -17.38 -9.83
N LEU A 94 11.05 -17.03 -9.19
CA LEU A 94 11.10 -15.92 -8.23
C LEU A 94 10.61 -14.59 -8.84
N GLU A 95 10.88 -14.36 -10.13
CA GLU A 95 10.50 -13.13 -10.81
C GLU A 95 8.97 -12.89 -10.85
N ILE A 96 8.15 -13.93 -10.80
CA ILE A 96 6.69 -13.76 -10.77
C ILE A 96 6.15 -13.47 -9.36
N PHE A 97 6.95 -13.70 -8.32
CA PHE A 97 6.55 -13.44 -6.93
C PHE A 97 6.94 -12.06 -6.41
N ILE A 98 7.80 -11.32 -7.12
CA ILE A 98 8.23 -9.97 -6.71
C ILE A 98 7.31 -8.84 -7.21
N LYS A 99 6.38 -9.18 -8.11
CA LYS A 99 5.42 -8.25 -8.71
C LYS A 99 4.01 -8.74 -8.41
N LYS A 100 3.11 -7.81 -8.08
CA LYS A 100 1.72 -8.15 -7.80
C LYS A 100 1.05 -8.73 -9.06
N GLY A 101 0.34 -9.84 -8.89
CA GLY A 101 -0.47 -10.45 -9.96
C GLY A 101 -1.79 -9.72 -10.19
N VAL A 102 -2.49 -10.13 -11.25
CA VAL A 102 -3.91 -9.79 -11.46
C VAL A 102 -4.76 -11.02 -11.16
N TYR A 103 -6.03 -10.82 -10.81
CA TYR A 103 -6.90 -11.93 -10.42
C TYR A 103 -8.35 -11.67 -10.86
N PRO A 104 -9.04 -12.67 -11.44
CA PRO A 104 -10.39 -12.49 -11.95
C PRO A 104 -11.40 -12.73 -10.81
N TYR A 105 -11.54 -11.76 -9.90
CA TYR A 105 -12.35 -11.87 -8.69
C TYR A 105 -13.82 -12.22 -8.99
N GLU A 106 -14.42 -11.50 -9.94
CA GLU A 106 -15.81 -11.68 -10.36
C GLU A 106 -16.03 -13.02 -11.06
N TYR A 107 -15.00 -13.53 -11.74
CA TYR A 107 -15.06 -14.87 -12.32
C TYR A 107 -15.04 -15.93 -11.23
N MET A 108 -14.27 -15.78 -10.15
CA MET A 108 -14.05 -16.84 -9.15
C MET A 108 -15.21 -16.92 -8.12
N ASP A 109 -16.41 -17.24 -8.61
CA ASP A 109 -17.67 -17.28 -7.85
C ASP A 109 -18.08 -18.68 -7.36
N SER A 110 -17.34 -19.73 -7.70
CA SER A 110 -17.72 -21.12 -7.42
C SER A 110 -16.52 -22.05 -7.35
N TRP A 111 -16.61 -23.08 -6.52
CA TRP A 111 -15.53 -24.04 -6.29
C TRP A 111 -15.11 -24.81 -7.54
N SER A 112 -16.07 -25.11 -8.43
CA SER A 112 -15.80 -25.82 -9.68
C SER A 112 -14.92 -25.04 -10.65
N LYS A 113 -14.77 -23.71 -10.46
CA LYS A 113 -13.88 -22.89 -11.28
C LYS A 113 -12.41 -23.11 -10.97
N PHE A 114 -12.06 -23.61 -9.79
CA PHE A 114 -10.68 -23.98 -9.46
C PHE A 114 -10.16 -25.12 -10.33
N ASP A 115 -11.04 -26.02 -10.78
CA ASP A 115 -10.64 -27.20 -11.56
C ASP A 115 -10.62 -26.93 -13.07
N LYS A 116 -10.85 -25.68 -13.49
CA LYS A 116 -10.75 -25.27 -14.91
C LYS A 116 -9.29 -25.30 -15.36
N VAL A 117 -9.04 -25.90 -16.51
CA VAL A 117 -7.69 -26.15 -17.05
C VAL A 117 -7.11 -25.02 -17.91
N ASN A 118 -7.84 -23.90 -18.04
CA ASN A 118 -7.44 -22.75 -18.85
C ASN A 118 -7.53 -21.47 -18.04
N LEU A 119 -6.60 -20.55 -18.28
CA LEU A 119 -6.73 -19.18 -17.82
C LEU A 119 -7.98 -18.54 -18.46
N PRO A 120 -8.85 -17.88 -17.68
CA PRO A 120 -10.03 -17.21 -18.20
C PRO A 120 -9.67 -16.13 -19.22
N PRO A 121 -10.55 -15.86 -20.19
CA PRO A 121 -10.35 -14.76 -21.13
C PRO A 121 -10.27 -13.40 -20.41
N LYS A 122 -9.59 -12.42 -21.03
CA LYS A 122 -9.38 -11.07 -20.47
C LYS A 122 -10.66 -10.39 -19.96
N ASN A 123 -11.79 -10.59 -20.65
CA ASN A 123 -13.07 -10.01 -20.25
C ASN A 123 -13.56 -10.51 -18.87
N ALA A 124 -13.10 -11.68 -18.42
CA ALA A 124 -13.42 -12.24 -17.11
C ALA A 124 -12.65 -11.56 -15.95
N PHE A 125 -11.68 -10.69 -16.25
CA PHE A 125 -10.92 -9.90 -15.26
C PHE A 125 -11.52 -8.51 -15.01
N TYR A 126 -12.78 -8.27 -15.41
CA TYR A 126 -13.45 -7.00 -15.15
C TYR A 126 -13.74 -6.81 -13.66
N SER A 127 -13.30 -5.68 -13.09
CA SER A 127 -13.54 -5.34 -11.68
C SER A 127 -14.77 -4.47 -11.52
N LYS A 128 -15.78 -4.96 -10.80
CA LYS A 128 -16.98 -4.19 -10.43
C LYS A 128 -16.66 -3.08 -9.43
N LEU A 129 -15.67 -3.30 -8.55
CA LEU A 129 -15.25 -2.34 -7.54
C LEU A 129 -14.73 -1.04 -8.17
N ASN A 130 -13.93 -1.17 -9.23
CA ASN A 130 -13.33 -0.03 -9.93
C ASN A 130 -14.08 0.34 -11.21
N ASN A 131 -15.05 -0.47 -11.63
CA ASN A 131 -15.78 -0.34 -12.90
C ASN A 131 -14.82 -0.27 -14.12
N THR A 132 -13.78 -1.11 -14.13
CA THR A 132 -12.74 -1.11 -15.15
C THR A 132 -12.31 -2.52 -15.55
N HIS A 133 -11.89 -2.66 -16.81
CA HIS A 133 -11.14 -3.82 -17.28
C HIS A 133 -9.66 -3.66 -16.99
N ILE A 134 -8.95 -4.79 -16.86
CA ILE A 134 -7.49 -4.80 -16.89
C ILE A 134 -6.96 -4.38 -18.28
N SER A 135 -5.76 -3.83 -18.30
CA SER A 135 -5.01 -3.50 -19.52
C SER A 135 -4.52 -4.76 -20.26
N ASP A 136 -4.09 -4.60 -21.51
CA ASP A 136 -3.50 -5.71 -22.29
C ASP A 136 -2.22 -6.24 -21.63
N SER A 137 -1.34 -5.35 -21.18
CA SER A 137 -0.08 -5.74 -20.52
C SER A 137 -0.28 -6.46 -19.18
N GLU A 138 -1.37 -6.15 -18.46
CA GLU A 138 -1.77 -6.89 -17.25
C GLU A 138 -2.24 -8.31 -17.58
N TYR A 139 -2.99 -8.48 -18.68
CA TYR A 139 -3.44 -9.80 -19.10
C TYR A 139 -2.29 -10.64 -19.68
N GLU A 140 -1.41 -10.05 -20.47
CA GLU A 140 -0.17 -10.67 -20.94
C GLU A 140 0.67 -11.16 -19.76
N TYR A 141 0.75 -10.37 -18.67
CA TYR A 141 1.42 -10.81 -17.46
C TYR A 141 0.71 -11.97 -16.77
N ALA A 142 -0.63 -12.02 -16.76
CA ALA A 142 -1.38 -13.16 -16.24
C ALA A 142 -1.08 -14.45 -17.03
N GLN A 143 -1.02 -14.35 -18.36
CA GLN A 143 -0.65 -15.47 -19.25
C GLN A 143 0.79 -15.92 -18.99
N TYR A 144 1.71 -14.95 -18.86
CA TYR A 144 3.10 -15.25 -18.51
C TYR A 144 3.21 -16.00 -17.18
N VAL A 145 2.51 -15.56 -16.13
CA VAL A 145 2.50 -16.25 -14.83
C VAL A 145 1.96 -17.68 -14.96
N TRP A 146 0.86 -17.85 -15.71
CA TRP A 146 0.26 -19.16 -15.96
C TRP A 146 1.26 -20.13 -16.62
N GLU A 147 1.95 -19.68 -17.67
CA GLU A 147 2.93 -20.49 -18.40
C GLU A 147 4.19 -20.74 -17.59
N LYS A 148 4.77 -19.67 -17.00
CA LYS A 148 6.03 -19.72 -16.26
C LYS A 148 5.95 -20.64 -15.04
N ALA A 149 4.82 -20.61 -14.34
CA ALA A 149 4.58 -21.47 -13.19
C ALA A 149 4.01 -22.85 -13.56
N ARG A 150 3.81 -23.12 -14.86
CA ARG A 150 3.26 -24.37 -15.40
C ARG A 150 1.90 -24.72 -14.77
N CYS A 151 1.04 -23.72 -14.62
CA CYS A 151 -0.31 -23.90 -14.10
C CYS A 151 -1.09 -24.89 -14.97
N SER A 152 -1.63 -25.94 -14.34
CA SER A 152 -2.50 -26.91 -15.01
C SER A 152 -3.97 -26.57 -14.78
N THR A 153 -4.26 -25.88 -13.68
CA THR A 153 -5.61 -25.51 -13.26
C THR A 153 -5.67 -24.09 -12.72
N MET A 154 -6.88 -23.53 -12.65
CA MET A 154 -7.13 -22.26 -11.97
C MET A 154 -6.80 -22.30 -10.48
N ARG A 155 -6.82 -23.49 -9.85
CA ARG A 155 -6.33 -23.70 -8.48
C ARG A 155 -4.85 -23.37 -8.35
N ASP A 156 -4.03 -23.77 -9.32
CA ASP A 156 -2.60 -23.48 -9.32
C ASP A 156 -2.36 -21.98 -9.42
N TYR A 157 -3.02 -21.33 -10.38
CA TYR A 157 -2.96 -19.87 -10.57
C TYR A 157 -3.43 -19.11 -9.32
N HIS A 158 -4.53 -19.55 -8.71
CA HIS A 158 -5.03 -18.97 -7.46
C HIS A 158 -4.03 -19.10 -6.32
N ASN A 159 -3.45 -20.28 -6.13
CA ASN A 159 -2.47 -20.51 -5.07
C ASN A 159 -1.22 -19.66 -5.26
N ILE A 160 -0.77 -19.48 -6.51
CA ILE A 160 0.35 -18.58 -6.83
C ILE A 160 -0.04 -17.14 -6.50
N TYR A 161 -1.20 -16.67 -6.97
CA TYR A 161 -1.70 -15.33 -6.68
C TYR A 161 -1.73 -15.04 -5.17
N LEU A 162 -2.33 -15.93 -4.38
CA LEU A 162 -2.41 -15.78 -2.93
C LEU A 162 -1.03 -15.80 -2.28
N LYS A 163 -0.16 -16.74 -2.67
CA LYS A 163 1.21 -16.82 -2.13
C LYS A 163 2.01 -15.56 -2.46
N THR A 164 1.87 -15.02 -3.68
CA THR A 164 2.50 -13.75 -4.07
C THR A 164 2.06 -12.62 -3.15
N ASP A 165 0.76 -12.45 -2.91
CA ASP A 165 0.28 -11.38 -2.03
C ASP A 165 0.79 -11.55 -0.58
N ILE A 166 0.83 -12.78 -0.07
CA ILE A 166 1.37 -13.09 1.28
C ILE A 166 2.87 -12.79 1.36
N PHE A 167 3.67 -13.29 0.41
CA PHE A 167 5.12 -13.13 0.45
C PHE A 167 5.55 -11.70 0.22
N LEU A 168 4.90 -10.98 -0.70
CA LEU A 168 5.12 -9.55 -0.89
C LEU A 168 4.86 -8.79 0.40
N LEU A 169 3.71 -9.01 1.05
CA LEU A 169 3.38 -8.33 2.30
C LEU A 169 4.40 -8.65 3.40
N ALA A 170 4.81 -9.92 3.51
CA ALA A 170 5.82 -10.35 4.47
C ALA A 170 7.16 -9.65 4.25
N ASP A 171 7.66 -9.59 3.02
CA ASP A 171 8.93 -8.92 2.68
C ASP A 171 8.87 -7.41 2.90
N ILE A 172 7.77 -6.78 2.52
CA ILE A 172 7.53 -5.36 2.74
C ILE A 172 7.54 -5.06 4.26
N PHE A 173 6.80 -5.84 5.04
CA PHE A 173 6.71 -5.62 6.48
C PHE A 173 8.05 -5.94 7.18
N GLN A 174 8.77 -6.97 6.74
CA GLN A 174 10.10 -7.29 7.25
C GLN A 174 11.10 -6.16 6.96
N SER A 175 11.09 -5.59 5.76
CA SER A 175 11.91 -4.42 5.39
C SER A 175 11.57 -3.20 6.25
N PHE A 176 10.28 -2.99 6.54
CA PHE A 176 9.82 -1.93 7.44
C PHE A 176 10.32 -2.16 8.87
N ARG A 177 10.25 -3.39 9.40
CA ARG A 177 10.77 -3.75 10.73
C ARG A 177 12.28 -3.51 10.82
N GLU A 178 13.05 -3.98 9.85
CA GLU A 178 14.51 -3.76 9.79
C GLU A 178 14.86 -2.27 9.80
N THR A 179 14.12 -1.47 9.02
CA THR A 179 14.30 -0.02 8.96
C THR A 179 13.96 0.64 10.30
N ALA A 180 12.83 0.29 10.91
CA ALA A 180 12.40 0.86 12.19
C ALA A 180 13.36 0.48 13.33
N LEU A 181 13.81 -0.77 13.38
CA LEU A 181 14.83 -1.22 14.33
C LEU A 181 16.14 -0.45 14.14
N SER A 182 16.62 -0.32 12.90
CA SER A 182 17.86 0.41 12.60
C SER A 182 17.78 1.90 12.93
N LYS A 183 16.64 2.55 12.66
CA LYS A 183 16.48 4.01 12.85
C LYS A 183 16.09 4.39 14.27
N TYR A 184 15.17 3.64 14.87
CA TYR A 184 14.54 3.99 16.14
C TYR A 184 14.92 3.04 17.28
N GLY A 185 15.37 1.81 16.98
CA GLY A 185 15.57 0.78 18.01
C GLY A 185 14.26 0.14 18.48
N LEU A 186 13.17 0.36 17.74
CA LEU A 186 11.83 -0.12 18.06
C LEU A 186 11.36 -1.08 16.97
N ASP A 187 10.78 -2.20 17.36
CA ASP A 187 10.16 -3.15 16.43
C ASP A 187 8.66 -2.81 16.26
N PRO A 188 8.21 -2.46 15.04
CA PRO A 188 6.83 -2.12 14.75
C PRO A 188 5.81 -3.18 15.17
N LEU A 189 6.20 -4.46 15.27
CA LEU A 189 5.30 -5.52 15.72
C LEU A 189 4.86 -5.36 17.18
N TRP A 190 5.50 -4.52 18.00
CA TRP A 190 5.00 -4.22 19.35
C TRP A 190 3.87 -3.19 19.38
N TYR A 191 3.56 -2.58 18.24
CA TYR A 191 2.59 -1.53 18.11
C TYR A 191 1.36 -1.99 17.33
N TYR A 192 0.27 -1.23 17.44
CA TYR A 192 -0.92 -1.43 16.63
C TYR A 192 -0.97 -0.53 15.39
N SER A 193 -0.19 0.56 15.38
CA SER A 193 -0.18 1.54 14.29
C SER A 193 1.11 2.38 14.27
N THR A 194 1.37 3.04 13.13
CA THR A 194 2.52 3.97 12.99
C THR A 194 2.48 5.14 13.98
N PRO A 195 1.33 5.78 14.31
CA PRO A 195 1.29 6.81 15.35
C PRO A 195 1.83 6.36 16.70
N GLY A 196 1.47 5.16 17.17
CA GLY A 196 2.00 4.62 18.44
C GLY A 196 3.51 4.38 18.37
N LEU A 197 3.99 3.80 17.27
CA LEU A 197 5.42 3.64 17.02
C LEU A 197 6.16 4.98 17.00
N ALA A 198 5.60 6.00 16.35
CA ALA A 198 6.18 7.33 16.24
C ALA A 198 6.22 8.06 17.59
N TRP A 199 5.19 7.88 18.43
CA TRP A 199 5.10 8.44 19.77
C TRP A 199 6.20 7.90 20.68
N ASP A 200 6.38 6.58 20.71
CA ASP A 200 7.47 5.98 21.49
C ASP A 200 8.85 6.32 20.92
N ALA A 201 8.97 6.36 19.58
CA ALA A 201 10.21 6.78 18.93
C ALA A 201 10.58 8.22 19.33
N LEU A 202 9.60 9.12 19.45
CA LEU A 202 9.81 10.48 19.92
C LEU A 202 10.42 10.48 21.32
N PHE A 203 9.83 9.81 22.31
CA PHE A 203 10.36 9.80 23.67
C PHE A 203 11.70 9.11 23.78
N LEU A 204 11.90 8.01 23.06
CA LEU A 204 13.18 7.31 23.07
C LEU A 204 14.31 8.20 22.55
N LYS A 205 14.03 9.04 21.53
CA LYS A 205 15.00 9.96 20.94
C LYS A 205 15.22 11.22 21.78
N THR A 206 14.16 11.85 22.28
CA THR A 206 14.24 13.13 22.99
C THR A 206 14.54 12.97 24.47
N ARG A 207 14.24 11.80 25.05
CA ARG A 207 14.29 11.51 26.49
C ARG A 207 13.43 12.44 27.35
N GLN A 208 12.49 13.14 26.71
CA GLN A 208 11.56 14.03 27.40
C GLN A 208 10.51 13.22 28.14
N LYS A 209 10.00 13.80 29.23
CA LYS A 209 8.85 13.27 29.98
C LYS A 209 7.72 14.28 29.83
N LEU A 210 6.55 13.81 29.41
CA LEU A 210 5.34 14.62 29.42
C LEU A 210 4.62 14.43 30.74
N GLU A 211 4.12 15.53 31.28
CA GLU A 211 3.19 15.51 32.41
C GLU A 211 1.78 15.26 31.89
N LEU A 212 0.98 14.56 32.69
CA LEU A 212 -0.43 14.36 32.40
C LEU A 212 -1.20 15.62 32.80
N ILE A 213 -2.07 16.11 31.93
CA ILE A 213 -3.04 17.15 32.32
C ILE A 213 -4.01 16.54 33.32
N THR A 214 -3.92 16.95 34.58
CA THR A 214 -4.79 16.47 35.67
C THR A 214 -5.94 17.42 35.98
N ASP A 215 -5.85 18.66 35.52
CA ASP A 215 -6.86 19.70 35.73
C ASP A 215 -7.85 19.74 34.56
N GLN A 216 -9.15 19.75 34.88
CA GLN A 216 -10.22 19.70 33.87
C GLN A 216 -10.31 21.01 33.08
N ASP A 217 -10.10 22.17 33.71
CA ASP A 217 -10.19 23.45 33.04
C ASP A 217 -9.02 23.63 32.05
N MET A 218 -7.82 23.17 32.41
CA MET A 218 -6.68 23.09 31.50
C MET A 218 -6.98 22.19 30.29
N TYR A 219 -7.58 21.01 30.51
CA TYR A 219 -7.95 20.11 29.44
C TYR A 219 -8.97 20.75 28.48
N MET A 220 -10.03 21.35 29.03
CA MET A 220 -11.06 22.04 28.25
C MET A 220 -10.49 23.23 27.47
N MET A 221 -9.59 24.01 28.08
CA MET A 221 -8.90 25.11 27.42
C MET A 221 -8.13 24.64 26.18
N VAL A 222 -7.42 23.51 26.28
CA VAL A 222 -6.66 22.94 25.15
C VAL A 222 -7.62 22.44 24.07
N GLU A 223 -8.60 21.61 24.43
CA GLU A 223 -9.58 21.03 23.49
C GLU A 223 -10.35 22.11 22.72
N GLU A 224 -10.84 23.14 23.41
CA GLU A 224 -11.55 24.28 22.80
C GLU A 224 -10.65 25.12 21.89
N GLY A 225 -9.33 25.06 22.09
CA GLY A 225 -8.30 25.70 21.26
C GLY A 225 -7.88 24.88 20.04
N LEU A 226 -8.14 23.56 20.01
CA LEU A 226 -7.70 22.70 18.91
C LEU A 226 -8.43 23.04 17.61
N ARG A 227 -7.66 23.30 16.56
CA ARG A 227 -8.17 23.53 15.20
C ARG A 227 -7.46 22.61 14.22
N GLY A 228 -8.22 22.13 13.24
CA GLY A 228 -7.66 21.36 12.13
C GLY A 228 -6.96 22.25 11.09
N GLY A 229 -6.53 21.64 9.99
CA GLY A 229 -5.98 22.37 8.85
C GLY A 229 -7.01 23.31 8.21
N ILE A 230 -6.58 24.51 7.81
CA ILE A 230 -7.44 25.46 7.11
C ILE A 230 -7.70 24.94 5.70
N SER A 231 -8.97 24.79 5.33
CA SER A 231 -9.40 24.48 3.96
C SER A 231 -10.35 25.58 3.48
N MET A 232 -9.96 26.28 2.42
CA MET A 232 -10.69 27.45 1.93
C MET A 232 -10.67 27.49 0.41
N VAL A 233 -11.85 27.70 -0.18
CA VAL A 233 -12.03 27.85 -1.62
C VAL A 233 -12.46 29.29 -1.90
N SER A 234 -11.51 30.18 -2.21
CA SER A 234 -11.80 31.58 -2.51
C SER A 234 -12.54 31.73 -3.84
N ARG A 235 -12.26 30.83 -4.79
CA ARG A 235 -12.85 30.81 -6.13
C ARG A 235 -13.21 29.37 -6.50
N ARG A 236 -14.51 29.11 -6.71
CA ARG A 236 -15.03 27.76 -7.00
C ARG A 236 -14.45 27.13 -8.27
N TYR A 237 -14.13 27.95 -9.26
CA TYR A 237 -13.58 27.48 -10.53
C TYR A 237 -12.60 28.49 -11.12
N ALA A 238 -11.41 28.01 -11.43
CA ALA A 238 -10.40 28.73 -12.19
C ALA A 238 -9.89 27.81 -13.30
N HIS A 239 -9.85 28.33 -14.52
CA HIS A 239 -9.35 27.62 -15.69
C HIS A 239 -8.17 28.41 -16.24
N ALA A 240 -7.02 27.74 -16.34
CA ALA A 240 -5.86 28.32 -17.01
C ALA A 240 -6.16 28.53 -18.50
N ASN A 241 -5.48 29.48 -19.13
CA ASN A 241 -5.50 29.67 -20.57
C ASN A 241 -4.08 29.98 -21.02
N ASN A 242 -3.29 28.97 -21.36
CA ASN A 242 -1.92 29.18 -21.83
C ASN A 242 -1.47 28.08 -22.79
N PRO A 243 -0.47 28.36 -23.64
CA PRO A 243 0.01 27.39 -24.64
C PRO A 243 0.52 26.06 -24.08
N GLY A 244 0.95 26.03 -22.81
CA GLY A 244 1.45 24.82 -22.15
C GLY A 244 0.37 23.77 -21.88
N MET A 245 -0.90 24.08 -22.09
CA MET A 245 -2.02 23.14 -21.89
C MET A 245 -2.13 22.07 -23.00
N GLY A 246 -1.42 22.26 -24.12
CA GLY A 246 -1.49 21.39 -25.29
C GLY A 246 -2.44 21.90 -26.37
N GLU A 247 -2.35 21.28 -27.54
CA GLU A 247 -3.11 21.67 -28.74
C GLU A 247 -4.63 21.56 -28.51
N GLY A 248 -5.38 22.55 -28.98
CA GLY A 248 -6.84 22.60 -28.84
C GLY A 248 -7.37 22.92 -27.44
N LYS A 249 -6.49 23.15 -26.44
CA LYS A 249 -6.91 23.39 -25.03
C LYS A 249 -6.78 24.83 -24.55
N TRP A 250 -6.33 25.74 -25.40
CA TRP A 250 -6.21 27.16 -25.08
C TRP A 250 -6.71 28.01 -26.25
N ASP A 251 -7.15 29.22 -25.92
CA ASP A 251 -7.77 30.15 -26.85
C ASP A 251 -6.87 31.39 -26.99
N MET A 252 -6.41 31.64 -28.23
CA MET A 252 -5.57 32.80 -28.58
C MET A 252 -6.29 34.14 -28.36
N ASN A 253 -7.63 34.14 -28.42
CA ASN A 253 -8.44 35.34 -28.26
C ASN A 253 -8.76 35.66 -26.80
N LYS A 254 -8.40 34.77 -25.86
CA LYS A 254 -8.58 34.98 -24.42
C LYS A 254 -7.26 35.40 -23.77
N LEU A 255 -7.37 36.17 -22.69
CA LEU A 255 -6.22 36.57 -21.88
C LEU A 255 -5.45 35.32 -21.41
N LYS A 256 -4.12 35.39 -21.43
CA LYS A 256 -3.28 34.32 -20.91
C LYS A 256 -3.42 34.24 -19.39
N SER A 257 -3.60 33.03 -18.86
CA SER A 257 -3.66 32.76 -17.42
C SER A 257 -3.00 31.43 -17.07
N PHE A 258 -2.43 31.36 -15.87
CA PHE A 258 -1.71 30.20 -15.35
C PHE A 258 -2.27 29.82 -13.97
N LEU A 259 -2.15 28.54 -13.62
CA LEU A 259 -2.43 28.05 -12.28
C LEU A 259 -1.10 27.63 -11.65
N LEU A 260 -0.88 28.06 -10.40
CA LEU A 260 0.28 27.70 -9.61
C LEU A 260 -0.16 26.78 -8.48
N TYR A 261 0.48 25.62 -8.37
CA TYR A 261 0.29 24.70 -7.25
C TYR A 261 1.52 24.76 -6.34
N LEU A 262 1.31 25.13 -5.08
CA LEU A 262 2.34 25.17 -4.06
C LEU A 262 1.98 24.19 -2.96
N ASP A 263 2.97 23.43 -2.49
CA ASP A 263 2.81 22.46 -1.42
C ASP A 263 4.00 22.62 -0.44
N ALA A 264 3.69 22.72 0.85
CA ALA A 264 4.70 22.89 1.88
C ALA A 264 5.21 21.52 2.34
N ASN A 265 6.46 21.21 2.02
CA ASN A 265 7.11 19.97 2.46
C ASN A 265 7.18 19.93 4.00
N ASN A 266 6.50 18.95 4.61
CA ASN A 266 6.52 18.71 6.06
C ASN A 266 6.09 19.94 6.91
N LEU A 267 4.95 20.55 6.55
CA LEU A 267 4.42 21.76 7.23
C LEU A 267 4.37 21.62 8.76
N TYR A 268 3.76 20.54 9.28
CA TYR A 268 3.65 20.33 10.74
C TYR A 268 5.01 20.08 11.39
N GLY A 269 5.90 19.31 10.76
CA GLY A 269 7.24 19.10 11.29
C GLY A 269 8.05 20.39 11.38
N TRP A 270 7.88 21.31 10.43
CA TRP A 270 8.47 22.64 10.52
C TRP A 270 7.87 23.47 11.66
N ALA A 271 6.54 23.44 11.82
CA ALA A 271 5.85 24.14 12.92
C ALA A 271 6.29 23.61 14.30
N MET A 272 6.51 22.29 14.43
CA MET A 272 7.00 21.66 15.65
C MET A 272 8.44 22.06 16.04
N MET A 273 9.19 22.69 15.13
CA MET A 273 10.52 23.25 15.43
C MET A 273 10.48 24.73 15.88
N GLN A 274 9.30 25.34 15.91
CA GLN A 274 9.13 26.73 16.39
C GLN A 274 8.91 26.75 17.90
N TYR A 275 8.81 27.94 18.49
CA TYR A 275 8.42 28.10 19.89
C TYR A 275 7.00 27.54 20.10
N LEU A 276 6.88 26.57 21.02
CA LEU A 276 5.63 25.95 21.42
C LEU A 276 5.35 26.25 22.90
N PRO A 277 4.09 26.20 23.34
CA PRO A 277 3.76 26.26 24.77
C PRO A 277 4.50 25.16 25.55
N THR A 278 5.00 25.50 26.74
CA THR A 278 5.70 24.61 27.68
C THR A 278 4.92 24.45 28.96
#